data_AF-A0A7W1TQ80-F1
#
_entry.id   AF-A0A7W1TQ80-F1
#
_cell.length_a   1.000
_cell.length_b   1.000
_cell.length_c   1.000
_cell.angle_alpha   90.00
_cell.angle_beta   90.00
_cell.angle_gamma   90.00
#
_symmetry.space_group_name_H-M   'P 1'
#
loop_
_entity.id
_entity.type
_entity.pdbx_description
1 polymer ?
#
loop_
_entity_poly.entity_id
_entity_poly.type
_entity_poly.pdbx_seq_one_letter_code
_entity_poly.pdbx_strand_id
1 'polypeptide(L)'
;MQRQDPDAIAPEMELLDTLLTEVSSPTAQRLPTVVLESLVVQRERVLAGYLLRNWFDQVLAIAERSLALAILGFFGWWMATGYGYDLWHSWSTPASATAAHSYPAITTQPSGGRPAPGRPGLAVRSASFLLNKVPHAPHRTAGTHPELGFVLPVAPEQPQAVADEDRRLTKDREPRFNAVMRATPTPPITPAVSSEQLPEATPVPAPSIVDRLPVHISAPAIALDAPVTEVFLQNGVWQVAEYAAGYLHDTGGAGDGNLVMAGHKGIRGAVFSRLEQLQPGQDIWIDTAHDRFHYLVQSTYRVWPNQVEVLYPTDEPMLTLLTCTNWDTQRFVVRASLVDSAPLPPSN
;
A
#
# COMPACT_ATOMS: atom_id res chain seq x y z
N MET A 1 -67.90 44.07 4.81
CA MET A 1 -67.09 44.89 3.89
C MET A 1 -65.68 45.00 4.49
N GLN A 2 -64.85 43.98 4.27
CA GLN A 2 -63.41 44.05 4.51
C GLN A 2 -62.79 44.79 3.32
N ARG A 3 -62.14 45.92 3.57
CA ARG A 3 -61.34 46.65 2.59
C ARG A 3 -60.02 45.88 2.46
N GLN A 4 -59.85 45.12 1.37
CA GLN A 4 -58.56 44.56 0.99
C GLN A 4 -57.69 45.70 0.47
N ASP A 5 -56.56 45.91 1.13
CA ASP A 5 -55.51 46.85 0.75
C ASP A 5 -54.78 46.30 -0.49
N PRO A 6 -54.66 47.06 -1.60
CA PRO A 6 -54.04 46.56 -2.83
C PRO A 6 -52.49 46.56 -2.80
N ASP A 7 -51.85 47.05 -1.73
CA ASP A 7 -50.40 47.27 -1.70
C ASP A 7 -49.58 46.14 -1.04
N ALA A 8 -50.20 45.03 -0.65
CA ALA A 8 -49.51 43.93 0.05
C ALA A 8 -48.84 42.87 -0.85
N ILE A 9 -49.00 42.93 -2.18
CA ILE A 9 -48.49 41.90 -3.12
C ILE A 9 -47.17 42.32 -3.80
N ALA A 10 -46.78 43.60 -3.69
CA ALA A 10 -45.57 44.11 -4.35
C ALA A 10 -44.23 43.53 -3.85
N PRO A 11 -43.98 43.31 -2.54
CA PRO A 11 -42.63 42.96 -2.07
C PRO A 11 -42.26 41.49 -2.30
N GLU A 12 -43.22 40.58 -2.45
CA GLU A 12 -42.93 39.15 -2.68
C GLU A 12 -42.55 38.86 -4.14
N MET A 13 -43.13 39.59 -5.09
CA MET A 13 -42.77 39.47 -6.51
C MET A 13 -41.38 40.06 -6.79
N GLU A 14 -40.98 41.10 -6.06
CA GLU A 14 -39.64 41.70 -6.15
C GLU A 14 -38.57 40.79 -5.53
N LEU A 15 -38.91 40.06 -4.45
CA LEU A 15 -38.04 39.03 -3.87
C LEU A 15 -37.88 37.80 -4.77
N LEU A 16 -38.94 37.35 -5.45
CA LEU A 16 -38.84 36.27 -6.43
C LEU A 16 -38.00 36.69 -7.65
N ASP A 17 -38.17 37.91 -8.16
CA ASP A 17 -37.41 38.42 -9.30
C ASP A 17 -35.92 38.58 -8.94
N THR A 18 -35.62 39.00 -7.70
CA THR A 18 -34.25 39.09 -7.17
C THR A 18 -33.61 37.70 -6.99
N LEU A 19 -34.34 36.71 -6.48
CA LEU A 19 -33.84 35.33 -6.35
C LEU A 19 -33.68 34.63 -7.71
N LEU A 20 -34.51 34.95 -8.71
CA LEU A 20 -34.39 34.43 -10.07
C LEU A 20 -33.25 35.10 -10.87
N THR A 21 -32.94 36.37 -10.59
CA THR A 21 -31.79 37.06 -11.19
C THR A 21 -30.45 36.73 -10.52
N GLU A 22 -30.41 36.39 -9.22
CA GLU A 22 -29.18 35.93 -8.55
C GLU A 22 -28.74 34.53 -9.00
N VAL A 23 -29.68 33.64 -9.37
CA VAL A 23 -29.35 32.28 -9.87
C VAL A 23 -28.87 32.29 -11.33
N SER A 24 -29.06 33.40 -12.05
CA SER A 24 -28.69 33.54 -13.47
C SER A 24 -27.40 34.32 -13.68
N SER A 25 -26.32 33.86 -13.05
CA SER A 25 -24.96 34.17 -13.51
C SER A 25 -24.06 32.95 -13.35
N PRO A 26 -24.09 31.99 -14.30
CA PRO A 26 -22.93 31.15 -14.50
C PRO A 26 -21.88 32.08 -15.09
N THR A 27 -21.10 32.73 -14.22
CA THR A 27 -19.73 33.03 -14.62
C THR A 27 -19.16 31.66 -14.95
N ALA A 28 -19.07 31.38 -16.25
CA ALA A 28 -18.32 30.28 -16.78
C ALA A 28 -16.91 30.45 -16.25
N GLN A 29 -16.66 29.90 -15.06
CA GLN A 29 -15.33 29.56 -14.60
C GLN A 29 -14.85 28.59 -15.65
N ARG A 30 -14.15 29.15 -16.64
CA ARG A 30 -13.27 28.37 -17.49
C ARG A 30 -12.38 27.61 -16.52
N LEU A 31 -12.69 26.34 -16.32
CA LEU A 31 -11.76 25.42 -15.70
C LEU A 31 -10.44 25.65 -16.42
N PRO A 32 -9.36 26.01 -15.73
CA PRO A 32 -8.08 26.24 -16.37
C PRO A 32 -7.77 24.98 -17.16
N THR A 33 -7.38 25.14 -18.43
CA THR A 33 -6.95 24.01 -19.26
C THR A 33 -5.93 23.22 -18.45
N VAL A 34 -6.29 22.00 -18.04
CA VAL A 34 -5.38 21.12 -17.32
C VAL A 34 -4.30 20.74 -18.32
N VAL A 35 -3.23 21.53 -18.33
CA VAL A 35 -2.00 21.19 -19.03
C VAL A 35 -1.45 19.98 -18.28
N LEU A 36 -1.36 18.85 -18.97
CA LEU A 36 -0.61 17.69 -18.50
C LEU A 36 0.87 18.06 -18.47
N GLU A 37 1.29 18.85 -17.48
CA GLU A 37 2.70 19.08 -17.20
C GLU A 37 3.28 17.76 -16.69
N SER A 38 4.45 17.37 -17.20
CA SER A 38 5.11 16.16 -16.77
C SER A 38 5.38 16.22 -15.27
N LEU A 39 5.29 15.08 -14.58
CA LEU A 39 5.52 14.96 -13.13
C LEU A 39 6.86 15.58 -12.69
N VAL A 40 7.84 15.66 -13.59
CA VAL A 40 9.13 16.33 -13.35
C VAL A 40 8.97 17.83 -13.17
N VAL A 41 8.19 18.50 -14.04
CA VAL A 41 7.98 19.95 -14.00
C VAL A 41 7.12 20.35 -12.81
N GLN A 42 6.10 19.56 -12.47
CA GLN A 42 5.32 19.78 -11.25
C GLN A 42 6.18 19.61 -9.99
N ARG A 43 7.04 18.58 -9.95
CA ARG A 43 7.93 18.32 -8.83
C ARG A 43 8.91 19.48 -8.62
N GLU A 44 9.51 20.03 -9.68
CA GLU A 44 10.40 21.19 -9.56
C GLU A 44 9.68 22.44 -9.05
N ARG A 45 8.45 22.69 -9.50
CA ARG A 45 7.66 23.86 -9.08
C ARG A 45 7.20 23.77 -7.61
N VAL A 46 6.84 22.57 -7.14
CA VAL A 46 6.45 22.31 -5.74
C VAL A 46 7.66 22.36 -4.81
N LEU A 47 8.83 21.89 -5.27
CA LEU A 47 10.07 21.88 -4.47
C LEU A 47 10.83 23.21 -4.52
N ALA A 48 10.44 24.18 -5.34
CA ALA A 48 11.08 25.49 -5.43
C ALA A 48 11.12 26.25 -4.08
N GLY A 49 10.18 25.97 -3.18
CA GLY A 49 10.17 26.52 -1.81
C GLY A 49 11.09 25.81 -0.81
N TYR A 50 11.63 24.63 -1.15
CA TYR A 50 12.41 23.77 -0.26
C TYR A 50 13.89 23.71 -0.69
N LEU A 51 14.56 24.87 -0.67
CA LEU A 51 15.96 25.05 -1.09
C LEU A 51 16.98 24.19 -0.31
N LEU A 52 16.71 23.91 0.98
CA LEU A 52 17.64 23.18 1.84
C LEU A 52 17.85 21.71 1.43
N ARG A 53 16.83 21.05 0.87
CA ARG A 53 16.91 19.62 0.52
C ARG A 53 17.67 19.40 -0.79
N ASN A 54 17.45 20.26 -1.79
CA ASN A 54 18.20 20.22 -3.05
C ASN A 54 19.70 20.46 -2.85
N TRP A 55 20.09 21.36 -1.93
CA TRP A 55 21.51 21.60 -1.66
C TRP A 55 22.17 20.40 -0.98
N PHE A 56 21.51 19.78 0.00
CA PHE A 56 22.04 18.59 0.67
C PHE A 56 22.20 17.41 -0.30
N ASP A 57 21.20 17.18 -1.16
CA ASP A 57 21.26 16.12 -2.17
C ASP A 57 22.38 16.36 -3.19
N GLN A 58 22.63 17.62 -3.57
CA GLN A 58 23.77 17.99 -4.42
C GLN A 58 25.11 17.76 -3.72
N VAL A 59 25.24 18.12 -2.45
CA VAL A 59 26.46 17.86 -1.65
C VAL A 59 26.72 16.36 -1.54
N LEU A 60 25.69 15.55 -1.32
CA LEU A 60 25.82 14.10 -1.23
C LEU A 60 26.24 13.48 -2.57
N ALA A 61 25.66 13.94 -3.67
CA ALA A 61 26.05 13.48 -5.01
C ALA A 61 27.49 13.88 -5.38
N ILE A 62 27.94 15.06 -4.97
CA ILE A 62 29.33 15.50 -5.13
C ILE A 62 30.26 14.63 -4.27
N ALA A 63 29.87 14.37 -3.02
CA ALA A 63 30.63 13.52 -2.11
C ALA A 63 30.78 12.10 -2.66
N GLU A 64 29.71 11.48 -3.16
CA GLU A 64 29.73 10.16 -3.78
C GLU A 64 30.67 10.11 -4.98
N ARG A 65 30.56 11.07 -5.92
CA ARG A 65 31.44 11.13 -7.09
C ARG A 65 32.90 11.33 -6.69
N SER A 66 33.15 12.17 -5.68
CA SER A 66 34.50 12.39 -5.16
C SER A 66 35.08 11.13 -4.53
N LEU A 67 34.27 10.37 -3.79
CA LEU A 67 34.66 9.10 -3.19
C LEU A 67 34.98 8.06 -4.27
N ALA A 68 34.11 7.94 -5.29
CA ALA A 68 34.32 7.01 -6.40
C ALA A 68 35.63 7.32 -7.15
N LEU A 69 35.88 8.60 -7.44
CA LEU A 69 37.13 9.04 -8.07
C LEU A 69 38.35 8.80 -7.18
N ALA A 70 38.24 9.03 -5.87
CA ALA A 70 39.31 8.75 -4.92
C ALA A 70 39.64 7.25 -4.86
N ILE A 71 38.62 6.39 -4.84
CA ILE A 71 38.78 4.93 -4.87
C ILE A 71 39.45 4.48 -6.18
N LEU A 72 38.98 4.98 -7.33
CA LEU A 72 39.58 4.70 -8.63
C LEU A 72 41.03 5.17 -8.72
N GLY A 73 41.32 6.37 -8.23
CA GLY A 73 42.68 6.90 -8.18
C GLY A 73 43.60 6.09 -7.27
N PHE A 74 43.12 5.72 -6.09
CA PHE A 74 43.84 4.86 -5.15
C PHE A 74 44.11 3.49 -5.75
N PHE A 75 43.11 2.87 -6.37
CA PHE A 75 43.25 1.57 -7.02
C PHE A 75 44.21 1.62 -8.21
N GLY A 76 44.12 2.66 -9.05
CA GLY A 76 45.05 2.86 -10.17
C GLY A 76 46.49 3.07 -9.70
N TRP A 77 46.70 3.89 -8.67
CA TRP A 77 48.01 4.09 -8.06
C TRP A 77 48.56 2.81 -7.41
N TRP A 78 47.71 2.07 -6.69
CA TRP A 78 48.06 0.78 -6.08
C TRP A 78 48.42 -0.28 -7.14
N MET A 79 47.72 -0.29 -8.28
CA MET A 79 48.00 -1.21 -9.40
C MET A 79 49.32 -0.86 -10.11
N ALA A 80 49.65 0.43 -10.21
CA ALA A 80 50.90 0.90 -10.82
C ALA A 80 52.13 0.70 -9.93
N THR A 81 51.98 0.65 -8.61
CA THR A 81 53.10 0.61 -7.65
C THR A 81 53.19 -0.68 -6.81
N GLY A 82 52.16 -1.53 -6.81
CA GLY A 82 52.08 -2.76 -6.01
C GLY A 82 52.07 -4.06 -6.83
N TYR A 83 51.58 -5.13 -6.21
CA TYR A 83 51.58 -6.52 -6.73
C TYR A 83 51.06 -6.73 -8.16
N GLY A 84 50.23 -5.83 -8.70
CA GLY A 84 49.73 -5.90 -10.07
C GLY A 84 50.81 -5.67 -11.14
N TYR A 85 51.76 -4.77 -10.87
CA TYR A 85 52.88 -4.48 -11.77
C TYR A 85 53.83 -5.68 -11.88
N ASP A 86 54.18 -6.30 -10.75
CA ASP A 86 55.09 -7.45 -10.71
C ASP A 86 54.47 -8.71 -11.31
N LEU A 87 53.16 -8.93 -11.12
CA LEU A 87 52.44 -10.05 -11.71
C LEU A 87 52.42 -9.96 -13.24
N TRP A 88 52.18 -8.77 -13.80
CA TRP A 88 52.19 -8.53 -15.24
C TRP A 88 53.56 -8.78 -15.89
N HIS A 89 54.65 -8.36 -15.23
CA HIS A 89 56.01 -8.59 -15.73
C HIS A 89 56.46 -10.06 -15.56
N SER A 90 55.95 -10.79 -14.57
CA SER A 90 56.25 -12.22 -14.40
C SER A 90 55.64 -13.12 -15.49
N TRP A 91 54.57 -12.67 -16.15
CA TRP A 91 53.92 -13.41 -17.24
C TRP A 91 54.61 -13.21 -18.60
N SER A 92 55.51 -12.23 -18.70
CA SER A 92 56.24 -11.90 -19.93
C SER A 92 57.68 -12.40 -19.95
N THR A 93 58.17 -13.00 -18.87
CA THR A 93 59.46 -13.71 -18.86
C THR A 93 59.30 -15.17 -19.31
N PRO A 94 59.79 -15.57 -20.50
CA PRO A 94 59.89 -16.98 -20.84
C PRO A 94 60.89 -17.67 -19.90
N ALA A 95 60.45 -18.75 -19.26
CA ALA A 95 61.28 -19.54 -18.36
C ALA A 95 62.55 -20.02 -19.09
N SER A 96 63.71 -19.50 -18.69
CA SER A 96 64.99 -20.04 -19.15
C SER A 96 65.15 -21.43 -18.53
N ALA A 97 65.14 -22.46 -19.38
CA ALA A 97 65.30 -23.85 -18.99
C ALA A 97 66.58 -24.04 -18.15
N THR A 98 66.41 -24.47 -16.90
CA THR A 98 67.52 -24.76 -15.99
C THR A 98 68.25 -26.01 -16.48
N ALA A 99 69.56 -25.88 -16.70
CA ALA A 99 70.44 -26.96 -17.11
C ALA A 99 70.37 -28.16 -16.14
N ALA A 100 70.13 -29.35 -16.69
CA ALA A 100 70.07 -30.61 -15.97
C ALA A 100 71.40 -30.91 -15.26
N HIS A 101 71.35 -31.06 -13.94
CA HIS A 101 72.44 -31.66 -13.16
C HIS A 101 72.26 -33.18 -13.12
N SER A 102 73.23 -33.90 -13.70
CA SER A 102 73.33 -35.36 -13.65
C SER A 102 73.74 -35.84 -12.26
N TYR A 103 73.03 -36.83 -11.72
CA TYR A 103 73.47 -37.62 -10.55
C TYR A 103 73.87 -39.03 -11.00
N PRO A 104 74.96 -39.62 -10.47
CA PRO A 104 75.37 -40.97 -10.85
C PRO A 104 74.50 -42.03 -10.14
N ALA A 105 74.28 -43.15 -10.83
CA ALA A 105 73.49 -44.28 -10.38
C ALA A 105 74.17 -45.06 -9.24
N ILE A 106 73.40 -45.43 -8.21
CA ILE A 106 73.84 -46.36 -7.16
C ILE A 106 73.23 -47.74 -7.44
N THR A 107 74.12 -48.72 -7.63
CA THR A 107 73.83 -50.15 -7.79
C THR A 107 73.37 -50.78 -6.47
N THR A 108 72.26 -51.51 -6.49
CA THR A 108 71.77 -52.35 -5.38
C THR A 108 72.24 -53.79 -5.50
N GLN A 109 72.75 -54.39 -4.42
CA GLN A 109 72.92 -55.84 -4.24
C GLN A 109 72.02 -56.34 -3.08
N PRO A 110 71.44 -57.56 -3.12
CA PRO A 110 70.45 -57.98 -2.12
C PRO A 110 70.92 -59.06 -1.12
N SER A 111 70.26 -59.02 0.04
CA SER A 111 69.81 -60.15 0.88
C SER A 111 70.73 -60.74 1.98
N GLY A 112 70.20 -60.74 3.21
CA GLY A 112 70.21 -61.94 4.07
C GLY A 112 70.47 -61.72 5.57
N GLY A 113 69.52 -62.11 6.43
CA GLY A 113 69.83 -62.60 7.79
C GLY A 113 69.11 -61.92 8.97
N ARG A 114 68.57 -62.74 9.88
CA ARG A 114 67.65 -62.45 11.01
C ARG A 114 68.41 -62.65 12.37
N PRO A 115 67.77 -62.70 13.58
CA PRO A 115 67.42 -61.64 14.54
C PRO A 115 68.14 -61.64 15.94
N ALA A 116 68.09 -60.49 16.66
CA ALA A 116 68.02 -60.24 18.14
C ALA A 116 69.09 -60.83 19.12
N PRO A 117 69.14 -60.49 20.45
CA PRO A 117 68.69 -59.32 21.25
C PRO A 117 69.82 -58.71 22.18
N GLY A 118 69.57 -57.58 22.88
CA GLY A 118 70.39 -57.19 24.06
C GLY A 118 70.41 -55.69 24.42
N ARG A 119 69.85 -55.33 25.58
CA ARG A 119 69.92 -54.00 26.28
C ARG A 119 71.24 -53.91 27.10
N PRO A 120 71.52 -52.89 27.94
CA PRO A 120 71.09 -51.48 28.00
C PRO A 120 72.28 -50.48 28.07
N GLY A 121 71.99 -49.17 28.00
CA GLY A 121 72.96 -48.11 28.33
C GLY A 121 72.29 -46.74 28.33
N LEU A 122 71.63 -46.40 29.44
CA LEU A 122 71.12 -45.07 29.72
C LEU A 122 72.26 -44.06 29.88
N ALA A 123 72.05 -42.86 29.32
CA ALA A 123 72.15 -41.55 29.99
C ALA A 123 72.50 -40.47 28.96
N VAL A 124 72.07 -39.21 28.97
CA VAL A 124 71.00 -38.37 29.56
C VAL A 124 71.18 -37.03 28.79
N ARG A 125 70.16 -36.16 28.79
CA ARG A 125 70.15 -34.71 28.43
C ARG A 125 69.86 -34.46 26.93
N SER A 126 68.89 -33.68 26.50
CA SER A 126 68.13 -32.59 27.14
C SER A 126 66.75 -32.43 26.48
N ALA A 127 65.86 -31.77 27.20
CA ALA A 127 64.44 -31.60 26.89
C ALA A 127 64.13 -30.76 25.65
N SER A 128 63.05 -31.19 24.98
CA SER A 128 61.92 -30.42 24.45
C SER A 128 62.17 -29.11 23.73
N PHE A 129 61.84 -29.08 22.44
CA PHE A 129 60.97 -28.03 21.90
C PHE A 129 60.06 -28.64 20.80
N LEU A 130 58.76 -28.52 21.03
CA LEU A 130 57.69 -28.86 20.10
C LEU A 130 57.57 -27.75 19.04
N LEU A 131 57.45 -28.10 17.76
CA LEU A 131 56.36 -27.57 16.94
C LEU A 131 56.06 -28.44 15.73
N ASN A 132 54.76 -28.52 15.48
CA ASN A 132 54.05 -29.56 14.77
C ASN A 132 54.22 -29.47 13.25
N LYS A 133 54.38 -30.63 12.62
CA LYS A 133 54.66 -30.83 11.19
C LYS A 133 53.36 -31.26 10.51
N VAL A 134 52.94 -30.55 9.47
CA VAL A 134 51.97 -31.03 8.47
C VAL A 134 52.73 -31.26 7.17
N PRO A 135 52.53 -32.40 6.49
CA PRO A 135 52.25 -32.29 5.06
C PRO A 135 51.28 -33.36 4.48
N HIS A 136 50.56 -32.90 3.45
CA HIS A 136 49.96 -33.54 2.25
C HIS A 136 49.54 -35.04 2.18
N ALA A 137 48.25 -35.23 1.81
CA ALA A 137 47.56 -36.06 0.77
C ALA A 137 48.28 -37.24 0.06
N PRO A 138 47.64 -38.15 -0.73
CA PRO A 138 46.23 -38.27 -1.19
C PRO A 138 45.63 -39.72 -1.16
N HIS A 139 44.36 -39.93 -1.53
CA HIS A 139 43.90 -40.89 -2.56
C HIS A 139 42.36 -40.98 -2.68
N ARG A 140 41.96 -41.30 -3.91
CA ARG A 140 40.64 -41.28 -4.56
C ARG A 140 39.91 -42.61 -4.37
N THR A 141 38.59 -42.63 -4.17
CA THR A 141 37.68 -43.68 -4.67
C THR A 141 36.23 -43.25 -4.62
N ALA A 142 35.47 -43.71 -5.61
CA ALA A 142 34.12 -43.35 -5.97
C ALA A 142 33.06 -43.89 -5.00
N GLY A 143 31.95 -43.17 -4.87
CA GLY A 143 30.76 -43.60 -4.13
C GLY A 143 29.57 -42.66 -4.38
N THR A 144 28.77 -43.02 -5.38
CA THR A 144 27.30 -42.96 -5.43
C THR A 144 26.58 -41.70 -4.93
N HIS A 145 26.04 -40.93 -5.88
CA HIS A 145 25.06 -39.86 -5.66
C HIS A 145 23.72 -40.43 -5.15
N PRO A 146 23.10 -39.84 -4.11
CA PRO A 146 21.66 -39.90 -3.93
C PRO A 146 20.99 -38.70 -4.63
N GLU A 147 20.07 -39.01 -5.55
CA GLU A 147 19.10 -38.07 -6.12
C GLU A 147 18.23 -37.45 -5.02
N LEU A 148 18.09 -36.12 -5.03
CA LEU A 148 17.00 -35.42 -4.38
C LEU A 148 16.22 -34.67 -5.47
N GLY A 149 15.01 -35.18 -5.71
CA GLY A 149 14.08 -34.72 -6.73
C GLY A 149 13.66 -33.26 -6.51
N PHE A 150 13.83 -32.47 -7.56
CA PHE A 150 13.28 -31.14 -7.70
C PHE A 150 11.82 -31.25 -8.14
N VAL A 151 10.87 -30.96 -7.26
CA VAL A 151 9.44 -30.85 -7.61
C VAL A 151 9.15 -29.40 -7.95
N LEU A 152 8.85 -29.13 -9.23
CA LEU A 152 8.33 -27.84 -9.71
C LEU A 152 6.86 -27.69 -9.26
N PRO A 153 6.42 -26.51 -8.78
CA PRO A 153 5.00 -26.25 -8.58
C PRO A 153 4.29 -26.08 -9.94
N VAL A 154 3.27 -26.91 -10.16
CA VAL A 154 2.29 -26.80 -11.24
C VAL A 154 1.43 -25.55 -11.03
N ALA A 155 1.30 -24.73 -12.08
CA ALA A 155 0.42 -23.56 -12.14
C ALA A 155 -1.06 -23.99 -12.28
N PRO A 156 -2.03 -23.23 -11.74
CA PRO A 156 -3.44 -23.52 -11.96
C PRO A 156 -3.88 -23.14 -13.38
N GLU A 157 -4.44 -24.12 -14.09
CA GLU A 157 -5.05 -24.01 -15.41
C GLU A 157 -6.30 -23.10 -15.38
N GLN A 158 -6.31 -22.07 -16.21
CA GLN A 158 -7.48 -21.23 -16.49
C GLN A 158 -8.38 -21.91 -17.55
N PRO A 159 -9.69 -22.06 -17.34
CA PRO A 159 -10.60 -22.49 -18.40
C PRO A 159 -10.78 -21.37 -19.44
N GLN A 160 -10.27 -21.58 -20.65
CA GLN A 160 -10.57 -20.75 -21.82
C GLN A 160 -12.02 -21.01 -22.25
N ALA A 161 -12.85 -19.98 -22.16
CA ALA A 161 -14.21 -19.98 -22.69
C ALA A 161 -14.18 -19.80 -24.22
N VAL A 162 -15.08 -20.53 -24.84
CA VAL A 162 -15.33 -20.68 -26.27
C VAL A 162 -15.64 -19.33 -26.91
N ALA A 163 -14.86 -18.94 -27.91
CA ALA A 163 -15.17 -17.88 -28.85
C ALA A 163 -15.40 -18.52 -30.22
N ASP A 164 -16.66 -18.78 -30.57
CA ASP A 164 -17.13 -18.95 -31.95
C ASP A 164 -18.64 -19.16 -31.94
N GLU A 165 -19.42 -18.07 -32.01
CA GLU A 165 -20.73 -18.02 -32.68
C GLU A 165 -21.31 -16.61 -32.57
N ASP A 166 -20.81 -15.68 -33.38
CA ASP A 166 -21.57 -14.46 -33.65
C ASP A 166 -21.27 -13.93 -35.06
N ARG A 167 -21.69 -14.72 -36.04
CA ARG A 167 -21.77 -14.26 -37.43
C ARG A 167 -22.84 -15.00 -38.19
N ARG A 168 -24.09 -14.55 -38.03
CA ARG A 168 -25.15 -14.50 -39.06
C ARG A 168 -26.48 -14.21 -38.37
N LEU A 169 -27.02 -13.00 -38.52
CA LEU A 169 -28.44 -12.71 -38.76
C LEU A 169 -28.72 -11.21 -38.53
N THR A 170 -28.19 -10.36 -39.42
CA THR A 170 -28.85 -9.09 -39.75
C THR A 170 -29.64 -9.32 -41.03
N LYS A 171 -30.96 -9.54 -40.94
CA LYS A 171 -31.88 -9.21 -42.03
C LYS A 171 -33.35 -9.22 -41.59
N ASP A 172 -33.95 -8.04 -41.68
CA ASP A 172 -35.36 -7.78 -42.01
C ASP A 172 -36.45 -8.52 -41.22
N ARG A 173 -37.11 -7.80 -40.29
CA ARG A 173 -38.59 -7.77 -40.21
C ARG A 173 -39.09 -6.77 -39.16
N GLU A 174 -39.59 -5.64 -39.63
CA GLU A 174 -40.63 -4.86 -38.93
C GLU A 174 -41.90 -5.70 -38.78
N PRO A 175 -42.70 -5.47 -37.73
CA PRO A 175 -44.15 -5.60 -37.82
C PRO A 175 -44.81 -4.22 -37.79
N ARG A 176 -45.47 -3.93 -38.92
CA ARG A 176 -46.48 -2.90 -39.09
C ARG A 176 -47.64 -3.11 -38.12
N PHE A 177 -47.99 -2.09 -37.34
CA PHE A 177 -49.26 -2.06 -36.59
C PHE A 177 -50.18 -1.02 -37.23
N ASN A 178 -51.21 -1.49 -37.92
CA ASN A 178 -52.39 -0.69 -38.26
C ASN A 178 -53.57 -1.63 -38.48
N ALA A 179 -54.53 -1.61 -37.56
CA ALA A 179 -55.93 -1.91 -37.84
C ALA A 179 -56.81 -1.17 -36.82
N VAL A 180 -57.93 -0.67 -37.33
CA VAL A 180 -58.69 0.48 -36.89
C VAL A 180 -60.04 0.05 -36.26
N MET A 181 -60.43 0.76 -35.20
CA MET A 181 -61.79 1.04 -34.68
C MET A 181 -62.72 -0.11 -34.24
N ARG A 182 -63.22 0.03 -33.00
CA ARG A 182 -64.66 0.21 -32.73
C ARG A 182 -64.88 0.90 -31.37
N ALA A 183 -65.77 1.89 -31.37
CA ALA A 183 -66.19 2.67 -30.21
C ALA A 183 -67.41 2.04 -29.50
N THR A 184 -67.89 2.75 -28.46
CA THR A 184 -69.14 2.65 -27.65
C THR A 184 -69.09 1.76 -26.39
N PRO A 185 -69.87 2.05 -25.32
CA PRO A 185 -70.12 3.33 -24.61
C PRO A 185 -69.75 3.26 -23.10
N THR A 186 -69.61 4.43 -22.49
CA THR A 186 -69.42 4.71 -21.05
C THR A 186 -70.54 4.15 -20.16
N PRO A 187 -70.24 3.42 -19.06
CA PRO A 187 -71.19 3.20 -17.96
C PRO A 187 -71.17 4.35 -16.94
N PRO A 188 -72.28 4.57 -16.20
CA PRO A 188 -72.51 5.77 -15.40
C PRO A 188 -71.68 5.81 -14.11
N ILE A 189 -71.31 7.04 -13.74
CA ILE A 189 -70.58 7.42 -12.53
C ILE A 189 -71.47 7.13 -11.31
N THR A 190 -71.02 6.26 -10.42
CA THR A 190 -71.56 6.12 -9.06
C THR A 190 -70.55 6.73 -8.09
N PRO A 191 -70.88 7.77 -7.31
CA PRO A 191 -70.01 8.25 -6.25
C PRO A 191 -70.25 7.46 -4.97
N ALA A 192 -69.26 7.51 -4.07
CA ALA A 192 -69.24 7.01 -2.69
C ALA A 192 -68.67 5.59 -2.51
N VAL A 193 -67.35 5.53 -2.33
CA VAL A 193 -66.79 4.90 -1.14
C VAL A 193 -65.79 5.87 -0.52
N SER A 194 -66.07 6.19 0.73
CA SER A 194 -65.30 7.03 1.64
C SER A 194 -63.86 6.52 1.76
N SER A 195 -62.88 7.36 1.45
CA SER A 195 -61.48 7.12 1.80
C SER A 195 -61.36 7.17 3.32
N GLU A 196 -61.20 6.01 3.95
CA GLU A 196 -60.72 5.93 5.33
C GLU A 196 -59.26 6.38 5.31
N GLN A 197 -59.04 7.64 5.70
CA GLN A 197 -57.73 8.27 5.70
C GLN A 197 -56.87 7.61 6.78
N LEU A 198 -55.98 6.72 6.34
CA LEU A 198 -54.86 6.22 7.14
C LEU A 198 -54.04 7.43 7.60
N PRO A 199 -53.72 7.60 8.89
CA PRO A 199 -52.99 8.77 9.37
C PRO A 199 -51.67 8.85 8.62
N GLU A 200 -51.45 10.00 7.99
CA GLU A 200 -50.23 10.35 7.28
C GLU A 200 -49.09 10.34 8.29
N ALA A 201 -48.27 9.27 8.24
CA ALA A 201 -47.04 9.21 8.99
C ALA A 201 -46.17 10.38 8.52
N THR A 202 -46.00 11.37 9.38
CA THR A 202 -45.07 12.46 9.14
C THR A 202 -43.71 11.84 8.80
N PRO A 203 -43.11 12.15 7.64
CA PRO A 203 -41.79 11.61 7.33
C PRO A 203 -40.84 12.13 8.40
N VAL A 204 -40.29 11.21 9.21
CA VAL A 204 -39.19 11.53 10.10
C VAL A 204 -38.07 12.07 9.20
N PRO A 205 -37.59 13.31 9.41
CA PRO A 205 -36.52 13.85 8.58
C PRO A 205 -35.33 12.91 8.67
N ALA A 206 -34.81 12.49 7.52
CA ALA A 206 -33.59 11.71 7.47
C ALA A 206 -32.48 12.49 8.21
N PRO A 207 -31.69 11.84 9.08
CA PRO A 207 -30.68 12.52 9.89
C PRO A 207 -29.71 13.28 8.98
N SER A 208 -29.44 14.53 9.34
CA SER A 208 -28.60 15.43 8.56
C SER A 208 -27.13 15.00 8.65
N ILE A 209 -26.28 15.37 7.67
CA ILE A 209 -24.87 14.93 7.64
C ILE A 209 -24.11 15.35 8.92
N VAL A 210 -24.48 16.48 9.53
CA VAL A 210 -23.89 16.96 10.80
C VAL A 210 -24.12 15.97 11.95
N ASP A 211 -25.27 15.29 11.96
CA ASP A 211 -25.62 14.30 12.98
C ASP A 211 -24.82 12.98 12.85
N ARG A 212 -24.15 12.81 11.71
CA ARG A 212 -23.36 11.62 11.37
C ARG A 212 -21.87 11.79 11.60
N LEU A 213 -21.44 12.92 12.16
CA LEU A 213 -20.03 13.17 12.45
C LEU A 213 -19.56 12.24 13.58
N PRO A 214 -18.48 11.47 13.39
CA PRO A 214 -17.98 10.55 14.41
C PRO A 214 -17.36 11.33 15.58
N VAL A 215 -17.72 10.94 16.80
CA VAL A 215 -17.13 11.49 18.04
C VAL A 215 -16.27 10.47 18.76
N HIS A 216 -16.47 9.18 18.50
CA HIS A 216 -15.75 8.12 19.18
C HIS A 216 -15.68 6.83 18.33
N ILE A 217 -14.59 6.08 18.46
CA ILE A 217 -14.35 4.81 17.78
C ILE A 217 -13.92 3.74 18.77
N SER A 218 -14.46 2.53 18.63
CA SER A 218 -13.97 1.36 19.38
C SER A 218 -13.89 0.11 18.51
N ALA A 219 -12.89 -0.73 18.78
CA ALA A 219 -12.74 -2.06 18.18
C ALA A 219 -12.21 -3.03 19.25
N PRO A 220 -13.10 -3.79 19.92
CA PRO A 220 -12.74 -4.61 21.08
C PRO A 220 -11.64 -5.63 20.80
N ALA A 221 -11.61 -6.22 19.60
CA ALA A 221 -10.64 -7.25 19.21
C ALA A 221 -9.17 -6.81 19.32
N ILE A 222 -8.92 -5.50 19.22
CA ILE A 222 -7.57 -4.92 19.34
C ILE A 222 -7.42 -3.98 20.53
N ALA A 223 -8.44 -3.91 21.40
CA ALA A 223 -8.56 -2.94 22.49
C ALA A 223 -8.36 -1.48 22.02
N LEU A 224 -8.97 -1.12 20.88
CA LEU A 224 -9.09 0.26 20.42
C LEU A 224 -10.32 0.87 21.09
N ASP A 225 -10.13 2.01 21.74
CA ASP A 225 -11.16 2.82 22.38
C ASP A 225 -10.64 4.26 22.42
N ALA A 226 -11.16 5.15 21.57
CA ALA A 226 -10.56 6.46 21.37
C ALA A 226 -11.56 7.53 20.91
N PRO A 227 -11.37 8.80 21.35
CA PRO A 227 -12.12 9.91 20.79
C PRO A 227 -11.76 10.13 19.33
N VAL A 228 -12.69 10.71 18.59
CA VAL A 228 -12.50 11.13 17.20
C VAL A 228 -12.40 12.66 17.15
N THR A 229 -11.51 13.16 16.31
CA THR A 229 -11.33 14.59 16.04
C THR A 229 -11.27 14.80 14.54
N GLU A 230 -11.93 15.83 14.05
CA GLU A 230 -11.85 16.19 12.63
C GLU A 230 -10.46 16.74 12.27
N VAL A 231 -9.92 16.26 11.16
CA VAL A 231 -8.60 16.65 10.63
C VAL A 231 -8.72 17.11 9.19
N PHE A 232 -7.89 18.09 8.82
CA PHE A 232 -8.00 18.78 7.54
C PHE A 232 -6.80 18.51 6.64
N LEU A 233 -7.01 18.66 5.34
CA LEU A 233 -5.93 18.64 4.37
C LEU A 233 -5.18 19.98 4.42
N GLN A 234 -3.88 19.94 4.71
CA GLN A 234 -3.02 21.13 4.74
C GLN A 234 -1.78 20.91 3.89
N ASN A 235 -1.52 21.82 2.97
CA ASN A 235 -0.36 21.77 2.06
C ASN A 235 -0.25 20.42 1.30
N GLY A 236 -1.40 19.84 0.92
CA GLY A 236 -1.46 18.55 0.22
C GLY A 236 -1.21 17.32 1.09
N VAL A 237 -1.23 17.47 2.42
CA VAL A 237 -1.04 16.37 3.38
C VAL A 237 -2.16 16.40 4.42
N TRP A 238 -2.76 15.24 4.70
CA TRP A 238 -3.73 15.11 5.77
C TRP A 238 -3.07 15.28 7.13
N GLN A 239 -3.67 16.12 7.97
CA GLN A 239 -3.33 16.15 9.39
C GLN A 239 -3.68 14.81 10.04
N VAL A 240 -2.99 14.50 11.13
CA VAL A 240 -3.29 13.34 11.99
C VAL A 240 -3.34 13.85 13.42
N ALA A 241 -4.41 13.50 14.14
CA ALA A 241 -4.57 13.91 15.52
C ALA A 241 -3.57 13.18 16.42
N GLU A 242 -3.00 13.89 17.41
CA GLU A 242 -1.92 13.33 18.23
C GLU A 242 -2.45 12.22 19.16
N TYR A 243 -3.60 12.41 19.81
CA TYR A 243 -4.16 11.47 20.81
C TYR A 243 -5.59 11.02 20.50
N ALA A 244 -6.05 11.18 19.27
CA ALA A 244 -7.39 10.82 18.81
C ALA A 244 -7.32 10.14 17.44
N ALA A 245 -8.39 9.45 17.05
CA ALA A 245 -8.59 9.09 15.66
C ALA A 245 -8.98 10.35 14.87
N GLY A 246 -8.32 10.59 13.74
CA GLY A 246 -8.57 11.75 12.89
C GLY A 246 -9.61 11.42 11.83
N TYR A 247 -10.83 11.95 11.92
CA TYR A 247 -11.80 11.92 10.82
C TYR A 247 -11.35 12.87 9.70
N LEU A 248 -11.15 12.36 8.49
CA LEU A 248 -10.74 13.18 7.36
C LEU A 248 -11.93 14.01 6.90
N HIS A 249 -11.81 15.33 7.03
CA HIS A 249 -12.81 16.30 6.57
C HIS A 249 -13.24 16.03 5.13
N ASP A 250 -14.51 16.31 4.81
CA ASP A 250 -15.15 16.08 3.51
C ASP A 250 -15.23 14.61 3.04
N THR A 251 -14.88 13.63 3.88
CA THR A 251 -15.20 12.22 3.64
C THR A 251 -16.59 11.87 4.18
N GLY A 252 -17.11 10.68 3.87
CA GLY A 252 -18.44 10.26 4.29
C GLY A 252 -18.63 10.27 5.82
N GLY A 253 -19.86 10.48 6.27
CA GLY A 253 -20.22 10.37 7.69
C GLY A 253 -20.46 8.92 8.12
N ALA A 254 -20.73 8.71 9.41
CA ALA A 254 -21.16 7.39 9.86
C ALA A 254 -22.46 6.97 9.15
N GLY A 255 -22.47 5.76 8.60
CA GLY A 255 -23.56 5.21 7.80
C GLY A 255 -23.79 5.88 6.43
N ASP A 256 -22.86 6.69 5.92
CA ASP A 256 -22.97 7.34 4.60
C ASP A 256 -21.65 7.35 3.84
N GLY A 257 -21.67 6.92 2.58
CA GLY A 257 -20.50 6.91 1.72
C GLY A 257 -19.29 6.19 2.31
N ASN A 258 -18.10 6.78 2.16
CA ASN A 258 -16.85 6.27 2.73
C ASN A 258 -16.38 7.14 3.89
N LEU A 259 -16.62 6.71 5.12
CA LEU A 259 -16.09 7.34 6.33
C LEU A 259 -14.62 6.99 6.49
N VAL A 260 -13.75 8.00 6.48
CA VAL A 260 -12.31 7.78 6.53
C VAL A 260 -11.70 8.35 7.80
N MET A 261 -10.91 7.52 8.49
CA MET A 261 -10.16 7.93 9.67
C MET A 261 -8.68 7.55 9.60
N ALA A 262 -7.82 8.45 10.04
CA ALA A 262 -6.38 8.23 10.15
C ALA A 262 -5.89 8.35 11.60
N GLY A 263 -4.89 7.57 11.97
CA GLY A 263 -4.32 7.60 13.32
C GLY A 263 -2.87 7.15 13.36
N HIS A 264 -2.14 7.63 14.37
CA HIS A 264 -0.74 7.25 14.56
C HIS A 264 -0.59 5.79 15.00
N LYS A 265 0.46 5.12 14.48
CA LYS A 265 0.84 3.76 14.91
C LYS A 265 1.81 3.75 16.09
N GLY A 266 2.86 4.57 16.06
CA GLY A 266 4.02 4.40 16.95
C GLY A 266 4.59 5.68 17.58
N ILE A 267 4.02 6.85 17.29
CA ILE A 267 4.41 8.11 17.94
C ILE A 267 3.44 8.43 19.09
N ARG A 268 3.59 9.59 19.74
CA ARG A 268 2.70 10.02 20.83
C ARG A 268 1.22 9.81 20.45
N GLY A 269 0.48 9.25 21.40
CA GLY A 269 -0.93 8.86 21.31
C GLY A 269 -1.24 7.56 20.57
N ALA A 270 -0.45 7.14 19.57
CA ALA A 270 -0.45 5.79 18.96
C ALA A 270 -1.82 5.07 18.85
N VAL A 271 -2.89 5.82 18.52
CA VAL A 271 -4.28 5.34 18.63
C VAL A 271 -4.52 4.10 17.79
N PHE A 272 -3.86 3.99 16.64
CA PHE A 272 -3.95 2.84 15.72
C PHE A 272 -2.73 1.91 15.80
N SER A 273 -2.04 1.87 16.94
CA SER A 273 -0.87 0.99 17.18
C SER A 273 -1.12 -0.49 16.89
N ARG A 274 -2.35 -0.96 17.12
CA ARG A 274 -2.75 -2.36 16.94
C ARG A 274 -3.64 -2.60 15.72
N LEU A 275 -3.81 -1.61 14.85
CA LEU A 275 -4.71 -1.72 13.70
C LEU A 275 -4.34 -2.89 12.77
N GLU A 276 -3.04 -3.22 12.65
CA GLU A 276 -2.56 -4.37 11.86
C GLU A 276 -2.96 -5.75 12.43
N GLN A 277 -3.48 -5.81 13.66
CA GLN A 277 -3.94 -7.06 14.28
C GLN A 277 -5.41 -7.37 13.95
N LEU A 278 -6.10 -6.40 13.36
CA LEU A 278 -7.52 -6.47 13.06
C LEU A 278 -7.74 -7.36 11.82
N GLN A 279 -8.73 -8.25 11.88
CA GLN A 279 -8.98 -9.31 10.90
C GLN A 279 -10.38 -9.19 10.29
N PRO A 280 -10.60 -9.71 9.06
CA PRO A 280 -11.94 -9.83 8.49
C PRO A 280 -12.90 -10.55 9.45
N GLY A 281 -14.13 -10.04 9.54
CA GLY A 281 -15.17 -10.53 10.44
C GLY A 281 -15.13 -9.97 11.87
N GLN A 282 -14.22 -9.04 12.17
CA GLN A 282 -14.19 -8.36 13.48
C GLN A 282 -15.02 -7.08 13.48
N ASP A 283 -15.53 -6.74 14.67
CA ASP A 283 -16.43 -5.61 14.87
C ASP A 283 -15.68 -4.30 15.14
N ILE A 284 -16.20 -3.22 14.56
CA ILE A 284 -15.81 -1.85 14.83
C ILE A 284 -17.09 -1.05 15.09
N TRP A 285 -17.08 -0.20 16.11
CA TRP A 285 -18.20 0.67 16.46
C TRP A 285 -17.80 2.13 16.32
N ILE A 286 -18.65 2.89 15.64
CA ILE A 286 -18.54 4.34 15.53
C ILE A 286 -19.72 4.98 16.24
N ASP A 287 -19.42 5.86 17.18
CA ASP A 287 -20.43 6.66 17.87
C ASP A 287 -20.45 8.06 17.29
N THR A 288 -21.65 8.59 17.06
CA THR A 288 -21.91 10.00 16.76
C THR A 288 -22.54 10.68 17.97
N ALA A 289 -23.05 11.89 17.80
CA ALA A 289 -23.80 12.56 18.87
C ALA A 289 -25.10 11.83 19.24
N HIS A 290 -25.67 11.04 18.33
CA HIS A 290 -27.03 10.51 18.47
C HIS A 290 -27.12 9.00 18.26
N ASP A 291 -26.23 8.41 17.47
CA ASP A 291 -26.34 7.03 17.01
C ASP A 291 -25.01 6.29 17.14
N ARG A 292 -25.10 4.97 17.29
CA ARG A 292 -24.00 4.01 17.23
C ARG A 292 -24.14 3.20 15.96
N PHE A 293 -23.05 3.08 15.21
CA PHE A 293 -22.98 2.35 13.94
C PHE A 293 -22.07 1.13 14.11
N HIS A 294 -22.56 -0.03 13.70
CA HIS A 294 -21.82 -1.28 13.67
C HIS A 294 -21.18 -1.48 12.31
N TYR A 295 -19.86 -1.65 12.27
CA TYR A 295 -19.12 -2.02 11.08
C TYR A 295 -18.46 -3.38 11.25
N LEU A 296 -18.49 -4.19 10.19
CA LEU A 296 -17.81 -5.48 10.12
C LEU A 296 -16.65 -5.41 9.13
N VAL A 297 -15.48 -5.86 9.57
CA VAL A 297 -14.27 -5.78 8.74
C VAL A 297 -14.36 -6.75 7.59
N GLN A 298 -14.14 -6.24 6.39
CA GLN A 298 -14.16 -7.02 5.16
C GLN A 298 -12.75 -7.41 4.73
N SER A 299 -11.82 -6.45 4.79
CA SER A 299 -10.46 -6.67 4.29
C SER A 299 -9.44 -5.74 4.94
N THR A 300 -8.19 -6.18 4.87
CA THR A 300 -7.03 -5.39 5.29
C THR A 300 -5.93 -5.50 4.24
N TYR A 301 -5.29 -4.39 3.89
CA TYR A 301 -4.24 -4.38 2.87
C TYR A 301 -3.29 -3.19 3.07
N ARG A 302 -2.22 -3.14 2.26
CA ARG A 302 -1.23 -2.05 2.27
C ARG A 302 -1.31 -1.28 0.97
N VAL A 303 -1.20 0.04 1.06
CA VAL A 303 -1.14 0.95 -0.10
C VAL A 303 0.05 1.88 0.00
N TRP A 304 0.50 2.39 -1.14
CA TRP A 304 1.48 3.46 -1.21
C TRP A 304 0.85 4.80 -0.83
N PRO A 305 1.63 5.77 -0.30
CA PRO A 305 1.10 7.06 0.14
C PRO A 305 0.42 7.88 -0.96
N ASN A 306 0.71 7.61 -2.24
CA ASN A 306 0.11 8.29 -3.38
C ASN A 306 -1.17 7.60 -3.91
N GLN A 307 -1.55 6.44 -3.38
CA GLN A 307 -2.77 5.72 -3.78
C GLN A 307 -3.96 6.26 -2.97
N VAL A 308 -4.42 7.45 -3.36
CA VAL A 308 -5.49 8.18 -2.66
C VAL A 308 -6.89 7.66 -2.98
N GLU A 309 -7.02 6.70 -3.90
CA GLU A 309 -8.29 6.11 -4.31
C GLU A 309 -9.00 5.40 -3.16
N VAL A 310 -8.26 4.99 -2.12
CA VAL A 310 -8.83 4.43 -0.89
C VAL A 310 -9.72 5.41 -0.12
N LEU A 311 -9.56 6.71 -0.36
CA LEU A 311 -10.31 7.77 0.30
C LEU A 311 -11.58 8.14 -0.46
N TYR A 312 -11.74 7.70 -1.71
CA TYR A 312 -12.87 8.09 -2.56
C TYR A 312 -14.20 7.61 -1.97
N PRO A 313 -15.29 8.36 -2.21
CA PRO A 313 -16.62 7.98 -1.76
C PRO A 313 -17.03 6.64 -2.37
N THR A 314 -17.88 5.92 -1.63
CA THR A 314 -18.46 4.65 -2.04
C THR A 314 -19.98 4.76 -2.08
N ASP A 315 -20.63 3.96 -2.91
CA ASP A 315 -22.11 3.93 -2.95
C ASP A 315 -22.69 3.24 -1.71
N GLU A 316 -21.97 2.24 -1.18
CA GLU A 316 -22.31 1.57 0.07
C GLU A 316 -21.60 2.22 1.26
N PRO A 317 -22.22 2.25 2.46
CA PRO A 317 -21.57 2.77 3.67
C PRO A 317 -20.35 1.93 4.09
N MET A 318 -19.17 2.53 3.91
CA MET A 318 -17.88 1.95 4.22
C MET A 318 -17.14 2.75 5.27
N LEU A 319 -16.42 2.05 6.13
CA LEU A 319 -15.43 2.61 7.04
C LEU A 319 -14.03 2.25 6.53
N THR A 320 -13.16 3.25 6.44
CA THR A 320 -11.75 3.11 6.06
C THR A 320 -10.85 3.64 7.16
N LEU A 321 -10.07 2.75 7.79
CA LEU A 321 -9.08 3.13 8.80
C LEU A 321 -7.67 3.08 8.20
N LEU A 322 -6.91 4.15 8.39
CA LEU A 322 -5.55 4.29 7.86
C LEU A 322 -4.53 4.50 8.98
N THR A 323 -3.42 3.79 8.91
CA THR A 323 -2.24 4.09 9.72
C THR A 323 -0.95 3.86 8.93
N CYS A 324 0.18 4.39 9.43
CA CYS A 324 1.47 4.08 8.84
C CYS A 324 1.89 2.65 9.14
N THR A 325 2.60 2.01 8.21
CA THR A 325 3.20 0.69 8.46
C THR A 325 4.48 0.81 9.29
N ASN A 326 5.04 -0.31 9.75
CA ASN A 326 6.45 -0.30 10.18
C ASN A 326 7.29 0.30 9.03
N TRP A 327 8.18 1.24 9.34
CA TRP A 327 8.99 2.02 8.39
C TRP A 327 8.28 3.16 7.61
N ASP A 328 7.01 3.44 7.87
CA ASP A 328 6.24 4.58 7.30
C ASP A 328 6.17 4.69 5.76
N THR A 329 6.70 3.69 5.03
CA THR A 329 6.75 3.65 3.56
C THR A 329 5.40 3.41 2.93
N GLN A 330 4.51 2.70 3.63
CA GLN A 330 3.16 2.36 3.18
C GLN A 330 2.13 2.80 4.22
N ARG A 331 0.86 2.72 3.83
CA ARG A 331 -0.28 2.85 4.73
C ARG A 331 -0.93 1.48 4.86
N PHE A 332 -1.19 1.08 6.09
CA PHE A 332 -2.06 -0.04 6.37
C PHE A 332 -3.50 0.45 6.36
N VAL A 333 -4.36 -0.27 5.63
CA VAL A 333 -5.76 0.08 5.40
C VAL A 333 -6.63 -1.06 5.92
N VAL A 334 -7.65 -0.71 6.69
CA VAL A 334 -8.76 -1.59 7.04
C VAL A 334 -10.00 -1.07 6.33
N ARG A 335 -10.74 -1.95 5.65
CA ARG A 335 -12.06 -1.69 5.08
C ARG A 335 -13.11 -2.47 5.84
N ALA A 336 -14.17 -1.80 6.26
CA ALA A 336 -15.30 -2.41 6.95
C ALA A 336 -16.62 -1.89 6.37
N SER A 337 -17.62 -2.76 6.25
CA SER A 337 -18.97 -2.38 5.78
C SER A 337 -19.92 -2.20 6.95
N LEU A 338 -20.85 -1.28 6.82
CA LEU A 338 -21.94 -1.11 7.79
C LEU A 338 -22.79 -2.39 7.89
N VAL A 339 -23.12 -2.78 9.10
CA VAL A 339 -24.05 -3.88 9.42
C VAL A 339 -25.40 -3.30 9.84
N ASP A 340 -25.40 -2.48 10.89
CA ASP A 340 -26.59 -1.82 11.42
C ASP A 340 -26.23 -0.52 12.17
N SER A 341 -27.26 0.17 12.66
CA SER A 341 -27.13 1.34 13.52
C SER A 341 -28.27 1.41 14.52
N ALA A 342 -28.01 1.99 15.69
CA ALA A 342 -29.00 2.18 16.74
C ALA A 342 -28.80 3.51 17.47
N PRO A 343 -29.87 4.17 17.97
CA PRO A 343 -29.75 5.36 18.79
C PRO A 343 -28.92 5.12 20.04
N LEU A 344 -28.02 6.05 20.34
CA LEU A 344 -27.30 6.09 21.60
C LEU A 344 -28.24 6.56 22.72
N PRO A 345 -28.18 5.93 23.91
CA PRO A 345 -28.90 6.44 25.07
C PRO A 345 -28.38 7.84 25.42
N PRO A 346 -29.25 8.75 25.90
CA PRO A 346 -28.83 10.08 26.30
C PRO A 346 -27.75 10.00 27.39
N SER A 347 -26.67 10.74 27.22
CA SER A 347 -25.66 10.92 28.25
C SER A 347 -26.26 11.71 29.42
N ASN A 348 -26.33 11.07 30.60
CA ASN A 348 -26.80 11.70 31.85
C ASN A 348 -25.78 12.68 32.43
#